data_AF-A0A7C4VTF1-F1
#
_entry.id   AF-A0A7C4VTF1-F1
#
_cell.length_a   1.000
_cell.length_b   1.000
_cell.length_c   1.000
_cell.angle_alpha   90.00
_cell.angle_beta   90.00
_cell.angle_gamma   90.00
#
_symmetry.space_group_name_H-M   'P 1'
#
loop_
_entity.id
_entity.type
_entity.pdbx_description
1 polymer ?
#
loop_
_entity_poly.entity_id
_entity_poly.type
_entity_poly.pdbx_seq_one_letter_code
_entity_poly.pdbx_strand_id
1 'polypeptide(L)'
;MGVIFLSRLLDGLTGGNITVAQSYISDFTDEKSRARSLGLIGAAFGLGFIIGPAFGGYLSRFGFSIPAFVATGIATANLIMIATLLPESKPADPKRVPFTFNELKRTISQTSVRTLLLFKFFYSVAFTMFESGFALFSMRKLDLDVTSTSLILAYVGIFVAFTQGSLICIVSKRFDETDLLKLSLPLNVVFLSFYSLS
;
A
#
# COMPACT_ATOMS: atom_id res chain seq x y z
N MET A 1 8.83 -26.14 1.27
CA MET A 1 8.08 -25.39 2.31
C MET A 1 8.91 -24.29 2.97
N GLY A 2 10.11 -24.57 3.52
CA GLY A 2 10.92 -23.54 4.21
C GLY A 2 11.23 -22.28 3.38
N VAL A 3 11.47 -22.41 2.08
CA VAL A 3 11.74 -21.28 1.17
C VAL A 3 10.55 -20.31 1.05
N ILE A 4 9.31 -20.82 1.06
CA ILE A 4 8.09 -20.00 0.97
C ILE A 4 7.85 -19.23 2.28
N PHE A 5 8.12 -19.85 3.42
CA PHE A 5 8.05 -19.17 4.72
C PHE A 5 9.12 -18.08 4.83
N LEU A 6 10.35 -18.39 4.41
CA LEU A 6 11.44 -17.43 4.41
C LEU A 6 11.14 -16.24 3.48
N SER A 7 10.61 -16.49 2.29
CA SER A 7 10.23 -15.40 1.38
C SER A 7 9.12 -14.52 1.97
N ARG A 8 8.13 -15.10 2.66
CA ARG A 8 7.07 -14.32 3.33
C ARG A 8 7.57 -13.50 4.52
N LEU A 9 8.51 -14.04 5.29
CA LEU A 9 9.15 -13.30 6.39
C LEU A 9 9.95 -12.12 5.85
N LEU A 10 10.74 -12.34 4.80
CA LEU A 10 11.51 -11.28 4.15
C LEU A 10 10.58 -10.21 3.56
N ASP A 11 9.53 -10.62 2.85
CA ASP A 11 8.53 -9.72 2.28
C ASP A 11 7.89 -8.84 3.38
N GLY A 12 7.50 -9.45 4.51
CA GLY A 12 6.98 -8.75 5.67
C GLY A 12 7.96 -7.76 6.31
N LEU A 13 9.24 -8.13 6.43
CA LEU A 13 10.29 -7.24 6.94
C LEU A 13 10.53 -6.04 6.01
N THR A 14 10.44 -6.24 4.70
CA THR A 14 10.63 -5.17 3.69
C THR A 14 9.38 -4.35 3.41
N GLY A 15 8.20 -4.77 3.90
CA GLY A 15 6.91 -4.13 3.62
C GLY A 15 6.75 -2.72 4.21
N GLY A 16 7.68 -2.26 5.05
CA GLY A 16 7.69 -0.90 5.61
C GLY A 16 8.18 0.19 4.66
N ASN A 17 8.63 -0.16 3.45
CA ASN A 17 9.25 0.76 2.49
C ASN A 17 8.36 1.97 2.12
N ILE A 18 7.05 1.78 1.98
CA ILE A 18 6.10 2.86 1.64
C ILE A 18 6.05 3.90 2.76
N THR A 19 5.97 3.43 4.01
CA THR A 19 5.91 4.32 5.18
C THR A 19 7.20 5.11 5.33
N VAL A 20 8.36 4.49 5.08
CA VAL A 20 9.66 5.17 5.10
C VAL A 20 9.78 6.22 3.98
N ALA A 21 9.31 5.90 2.77
CA ALA A 21 9.30 6.85 1.65
C ALA A 21 8.38 8.05 1.93
N GLN A 22 7.19 7.79 2.49
CA GLN A 22 6.24 8.82 2.89
C GLN A 22 6.79 9.73 4.00
N SER A 23 7.44 9.15 5.03
CA SER A 23 8.05 9.93 6.11
C SER A 23 9.20 10.80 5.60
N TYR A 24 10.08 10.23 4.76
CA TYR A 24 11.18 10.97 4.14
C TYR A 24 10.67 12.16 3.34
N ILE A 25 9.68 11.96 2.46
CA ILE A 25 9.11 13.03 1.64
C ILE A 25 8.42 14.09 2.52
N SER A 26 7.76 13.69 3.62
CA SER A 26 7.15 14.65 4.53
C SER A 26 8.16 15.51 5.30
N ASP A 27 9.38 15.02 5.52
CA ASP A 27 10.43 15.78 6.23
C ASP A 27 11.03 16.93 5.38
N PHE A 28 10.87 16.85 4.06
CA PHE A 28 11.41 17.77 3.06
C PHE A 28 10.36 18.61 2.31
N THR A 29 9.07 18.37 2.55
CA THR A 29 8.00 19.05 1.82
C THR A 29 7.22 19.99 2.75
N ASP A 30 7.03 21.23 2.33
CA ASP A 30 6.19 22.21 3.04
C ASP A 30 4.72 21.75 3.11
N GLU A 31 3.96 22.18 4.12
CA GLU A 31 2.54 21.79 4.32
C GLU A 31 1.69 21.98 3.05
N LYS A 32 1.91 23.07 2.31
CA LYS A 32 1.18 23.39 1.07
C LYS A 32 1.50 22.44 -0.09
N SER A 33 2.68 21.84 -0.12
CA SER A 33 3.12 20.91 -1.18
C SER A 33 3.06 19.44 -0.74
N ARG A 34 2.86 19.15 0.55
CA ARG A 34 2.84 17.80 1.13
C ARG A 34 1.84 16.87 0.44
N ALA A 35 0.60 17.32 0.24
CA ALA A 35 -0.43 16.55 -0.46
C ALA A 35 -0.03 16.23 -1.91
N ARG A 36 0.66 17.16 -2.59
CA ARG A 36 1.16 16.93 -3.96
C ARG A 36 2.29 15.90 -3.97
N SER A 37 3.24 15.98 -3.04
CA SER A 37 4.35 15.04 -2.96
C SER A 37 3.90 13.64 -2.57
N LEU A 38 2.99 13.51 -1.59
CA LEU A 38 2.36 12.22 -1.27
C LEU A 38 1.53 11.67 -2.44
N GLY A 39 0.85 12.55 -3.18
CA GLY A 39 0.14 12.19 -4.40
C GLY A 39 1.05 11.65 -5.51
N LEU A 40 2.30 12.14 -5.62
CA LEU A 40 3.29 11.60 -6.57
C LEU A 40 3.73 10.18 -6.19
N ILE A 41 3.86 9.87 -4.90
CA ILE A 41 4.08 8.50 -4.42
C ILE A 41 2.94 7.60 -4.89
N GLY A 42 1.69 8.01 -4.65
CA GLY A 42 0.50 7.29 -5.10
C GLY A 42 0.47 7.06 -6.62
N ALA A 43 0.78 8.10 -7.40
CA ALA A 43 0.85 8.00 -8.86
C ALA A 43 1.94 7.01 -9.32
N ALA A 44 3.12 7.02 -8.68
CA ALA A 44 4.18 6.05 -8.97
C ALA A 44 3.76 4.61 -8.65
N PHE A 45 3.05 4.39 -7.53
CA PHE A 45 2.44 3.08 -7.22
C PHE A 45 1.43 2.65 -8.26
N GLY A 46 0.51 3.53 -8.67
CA GLY A 46 -0.47 3.24 -9.71
C GLY A 46 0.17 2.86 -11.04
N LEU A 47 1.18 3.62 -11.48
CA LEU A 47 1.95 3.29 -12.68
C LEU A 47 2.68 1.96 -12.54
N GLY A 48 3.31 1.69 -11.40
CA GLY A 48 3.95 0.41 -11.10
C GLY A 48 2.98 -0.76 -11.14
N PHE A 49 1.75 -0.58 -10.65
CA PHE A 49 0.72 -1.62 -10.65
C PHE A 49 0.12 -1.88 -12.04
N ILE A 50 0.10 -0.88 -12.93
CA ILE A 50 -0.35 -1.06 -14.32
C ILE A 50 0.76 -1.71 -15.15
N ILE A 51 1.98 -1.18 -15.06
CA ILE A 51 3.11 -1.60 -15.89
C ILE A 51 3.66 -2.95 -15.39
N GLY A 52 3.69 -3.17 -14.08
CA GLY A 52 4.31 -4.33 -13.44
C GLY A 52 3.76 -5.69 -13.91
N PRO A 53 2.45 -5.97 -13.78
CA PRO A 53 1.85 -7.24 -14.23
C PRO A 53 1.95 -7.43 -15.74
N ALA A 54 1.77 -6.37 -16.53
CA ALA A 54 1.87 -6.45 -17.99
C ALA A 54 3.30 -6.80 -18.44
N PHE A 55 4.29 -6.12 -17.87
CA PHE A 55 5.71 -6.35 -18.18
C PHE A 55 6.19 -7.69 -17.63
N GLY A 56 5.81 -8.04 -16.40
CA GLY A 56 6.12 -9.34 -15.78
C GLY A 56 5.47 -10.52 -16.51
N GLY A 57 4.23 -10.37 -16.97
CA GLY A 57 3.53 -11.38 -17.76
C GLY A 57 4.08 -11.53 -19.18
N TYR A 58 4.63 -10.46 -19.76
CA TYR A 58 5.37 -10.56 -21.02
C TYR A 58 6.70 -11.31 -20.83
N LEU A 59 7.47 -10.95 -19.80
CA LEU A 59 8.76 -11.56 -19.48
C LEU A 59 8.64 -13.05 -19.11
N SER A 60 7.53 -13.46 -18.49
CA SER A 60 7.31 -14.86 -18.09
C SER A 60 7.21 -15.81 -19.30
N ARG A 61 6.92 -15.30 -20.51
CA ARG A 61 6.93 -16.08 -21.76
C ARG A 61 8.30 -16.64 -22.11
N PHE A 62 9.36 -15.98 -21.64
CA PHE A 62 10.74 -16.41 -21.86
C PHE A 62 11.25 -17.35 -20.73
N GLY A 63 10.46 -17.52 -19.67
CA GLY A 63 10.77 -18.36 -18.52
C GLY A 63 10.18 -17.79 -17.22
N PHE A 64 9.63 -18.66 -16.37
CA PHE A 64 8.96 -18.26 -15.11
C PHE A 64 9.87 -17.52 -14.13
N SER A 65 11.19 -17.73 -14.19
CA SER A 65 12.16 -17.07 -13.30
C SER A 65 12.65 -15.71 -13.82
N ILE A 66 12.45 -15.40 -15.10
CA ILE A 66 12.98 -14.17 -15.72
C ILE A 66 12.39 -12.88 -15.11
N PRO A 67 11.07 -12.78 -14.86
CA PRO A 67 10.51 -11.61 -14.20
C PRO A 67 11.16 -11.33 -12.83
N ALA A 68 11.50 -12.39 -12.08
CA ALA A 68 12.15 -12.26 -10.78
C ALA A 68 13.56 -11.69 -10.92
N PHE A 69 14.39 -12.20 -11.85
CA PHE A 69 15.73 -11.67 -12.09
C PHE A 69 15.72 -10.21 -12.56
N VAL A 70 14.79 -9.84 -13.44
CA VAL A 70 14.62 -8.47 -13.89
C VAL A 70 14.20 -7.56 -12.74
N ALA A 71 13.25 -7.99 -11.90
CA ALA A 71 12.83 -7.26 -10.72
C ALA A 71 14.00 -7.06 -9.73
N THR A 72 14.84 -8.07 -9.52
CA THR A 72 16.07 -7.96 -8.72
C THR A 72 17.01 -6.90 -9.30
N GLY A 73 17.26 -6.92 -10.61
CA GLY A 73 18.11 -5.92 -11.28
C GLY A 73 17.59 -4.48 -11.10
N ILE A 74 16.28 -4.27 -11.27
CA ILE A 74 15.64 -2.96 -11.05
C ILE A 74 15.77 -2.54 -9.58
N ALA A 75 15.55 -3.46 -8.64
CA ALA A 75 15.68 -3.18 -7.21
C ALA A 75 17.12 -2.83 -6.81
N THR A 76 18.12 -3.54 -7.34
CA THR A 76 19.54 -3.23 -7.12
C THR A 76 19.91 -1.87 -7.70
N ALA A 77 19.45 -1.54 -8.91
CA ALA A 77 19.68 -0.24 -9.51
C ALA A 77 19.04 0.89 -8.67
N ASN A 78 17.81 0.67 -8.18
CA ASN A 78 17.14 1.61 -7.29
C ASN A 78 17.91 1.81 -5.97
N LEU A 79 18.44 0.75 -5.38
CA LEU A 79 19.27 0.82 -4.18
C LEU A 79 20.54 1.65 -4.41
N ILE A 80 21.25 1.42 -5.52
CA ILE A 80 22.43 2.21 -5.89
C ILE A 80 22.06 3.68 -6.09
N MET A 81 20.93 3.94 -6.76
CA MET A 81 20.43 5.29 -7.01
C MET A 81 20.13 6.01 -5.69
N ILE A 82 19.44 5.35 -4.76
CA ILE A 82 19.17 5.91 -3.43
C ILE A 82 20.47 6.14 -2.66
N ALA A 83 21.41 5.20 -2.68
CA ALA A 83 22.67 5.31 -1.95
C ALA A 83 23.59 6.43 -2.48
N THR A 84 23.48 6.79 -3.76
CA THR A 84 24.37 7.78 -4.41
C THR A 84 23.74 9.15 -4.59
N LEU A 85 22.44 9.22 -4.90
CA LEU A 85 21.76 10.46 -5.27
C LEU A 85 20.88 11.02 -4.15
N LEU A 86 20.50 10.22 -3.16
CA LEU A 86 19.61 10.69 -2.10
C LEU A 86 20.44 11.41 -1.02
N PRO A 87 20.34 12.75 -0.89
CA PRO A 87 21.01 13.46 0.20
C PRO A 87 20.40 13.00 1.53
N GLU A 88 21.22 12.78 2.56
CA GLU A 88 20.69 12.35 3.86
C GLU A 88 19.62 13.32 4.39
N SER A 89 18.54 12.74 4.97
CA SER A 89 17.46 13.51 5.59
C SER A 89 17.91 14.20 6.87
N LYS A 90 18.49 15.41 6.69
CA LYS A 90 18.94 16.39 7.69
C LYS A 90 19.92 15.84 8.75
N PRO A 91 20.93 16.64 9.16
CA PRO A 91 21.76 16.27 10.30
C PRO A 91 20.88 16.08 11.53
N ALA A 92 21.23 15.10 12.37
CA ALA A 92 20.48 14.70 13.56
C ALA A 92 19.92 15.92 14.31
N ASP A 93 18.60 16.10 14.27
CA ASP A 93 17.93 17.08 15.13
C ASP A 93 18.26 16.68 16.58
N PRO A 94 18.86 17.55 17.41
CA PRO A 94 19.16 17.26 18.81
C PRO A 94 17.90 16.95 19.65
N LYS A 95 16.70 17.18 19.11
CA LYS A 95 15.42 16.75 19.68
C LYS A 95 14.93 15.37 19.21
N ARG A 96 15.69 14.65 18.37
CA ARG A 96 15.36 13.25 18.01
C ARG A 96 15.37 12.40 19.27
N VAL A 97 14.18 12.04 19.72
CA VAL A 97 14.00 11.05 20.78
C VAL A 97 14.57 9.73 20.26
N PRO A 98 15.56 9.11 20.93
CA PRO A 98 16.08 7.83 20.49
C PRO A 98 14.95 6.80 20.48
N PHE A 99 14.90 5.96 19.45
CA PHE A 99 13.93 4.86 19.39
C PHE A 99 14.09 3.99 20.62
N THR A 100 13.13 4.12 21.55
CA THR A 100 13.13 3.42 22.83
C THR A 100 11.81 2.68 22.95
N PHE A 101 11.84 1.42 23.42
CA PHE A 101 10.63 0.65 23.67
C PHE A 101 9.60 1.40 24.53
N ASN A 102 10.08 2.25 25.44
CA ASN A 102 9.23 3.06 26.31
C ASN A 102 8.50 4.19 25.54
N GLU A 103 9.16 4.83 24.57
CA GLU A 103 8.53 5.84 23.70
C GLU A 103 7.55 5.20 22.72
N LEU A 104 7.89 4.02 22.17
CA LEU A 104 6.94 3.24 21.36
C LEU A 104 5.68 2.90 22.15
N LYS A 105 5.84 2.42 23.40
CA LYS A 105 4.73 2.12 24.29
C LYS A 105 3.92 3.38 24.60
N ARG A 106 4.57 4.52 24.82
CA ARG A 106 3.92 5.81 25.09
C ARG A 106 3.10 6.30 23.90
N THR A 107 3.66 6.25 22.69
CA THR A 107 2.97 6.65 21.45
C THR A 107 1.78 5.73 21.15
N ILE A 108 1.93 4.42 21.30
CA ILE A 108 0.81 3.47 21.14
C ILE A 108 -0.25 3.64 22.24
N SER A 109 0.13 4.13 23.42
CA SER A 109 -0.79 4.37 24.54
C SER A 109 -1.61 5.66 24.39
N GLN A 110 -1.28 6.54 23.45
CA GLN A 110 -2.10 7.70 23.14
C GLN A 110 -3.41 7.26 22.49
N THR A 111 -4.56 7.66 23.04
CA THR A 111 -5.89 7.21 22.61
C THR A 111 -6.13 7.43 21.11
N SER A 112 -5.75 8.58 20.56
CA SER A 112 -5.93 8.89 19.13
C SER A 112 -5.12 7.96 18.22
N VAL A 113 -3.85 7.73 18.56
CA VAL A 113 -2.94 6.86 17.79
C VAL A 113 -3.38 5.39 17.91
N ARG A 114 -3.74 4.96 19.12
CA ARG A 114 -4.25 3.60 19.37
C ARG A 114 -5.49 3.30 18.54
N THR A 115 -6.46 4.20 18.51
CA THR A 115 -7.69 4.03 17.75
C THR A 115 -7.41 3.96 16.24
N LEU A 116 -6.53 4.83 15.73
CA LEU A 116 -6.08 4.80 14.33
C LEU A 116 -5.37 3.48 13.98
N LEU A 117 -4.48 3.01 14.84
CA LEU A 117 -3.76 1.75 14.65
C LEU A 117 -4.71 0.54 14.66
N LEU A 118 -5.64 0.49 15.62
CA LEU A 118 -6.66 -0.56 15.69
C LEU A 118 -7.54 -0.55 14.45
N PHE A 119 -8.02 0.63 14.02
CA PHE A 119 -8.81 0.75 12.80
C PHE A 119 -8.05 0.26 11.57
N LYS A 120 -6.80 0.70 11.40
CA LYS A 120 -5.93 0.23 10.31
C LYS A 120 -5.71 -1.28 10.37
N PHE A 121 -5.48 -1.83 11.56
CA PHE A 121 -5.27 -3.26 11.76
C PHE A 121 -6.49 -4.08 11.35
N PHE A 122 -7.67 -3.75 11.89
CA PHE A 122 -8.90 -4.47 11.57
C PHE A 122 -9.28 -4.30 10.09
N TYR A 123 -9.13 -3.10 9.54
CA TYR A 123 -9.33 -2.86 8.11
C TYR A 123 -8.40 -3.73 7.25
N SER A 124 -7.10 -3.77 7.59
CA SER A 124 -6.12 -4.57 6.86
C SER A 124 -6.43 -6.07 6.94
N VAL A 125 -6.83 -6.56 8.11
CA VAL A 125 -7.23 -7.96 8.30
C VAL A 125 -8.48 -8.27 7.48
N ALA A 126 -9.53 -7.45 7.57
CA ALA A 126 -10.77 -7.65 6.82
C ALA A 126 -10.51 -7.62 5.31
N PHE A 127 -9.70 -6.68 4.82
CA PHE A 127 -9.33 -6.57 3.41
C PHE A 127 -8.57 -7.81 2.93
N THR A 128 -7.57 -8.27 3.70
CA THR A 128 -6.78 -9.47 3.35
C THR A 128 -7.63 -10.73 3.35
N MET A 129 -8.54 -10.86 4.33
CA MET A 129 -9.48 -11.97 4.40
C MET A 129 -10.46 -11.96 3.23
N PHE A 130 -10.94 -10.78 2.83
CA PHE A 130 -11.77 -10.62 1.64
C PHE A 130 -10.99 -11.02 0.38
N GLU A 131 -9.81 -10.47 0.14
CA GLU A 131 -8.98 -10.76 -1.04
C GLU A 131 -8.68 -12.27 -1.16
N SER A 132 -8.26 -12.89 -0.04
CA SER A 132 -7.92 -14.31 -0.01
C SER A 132 -9.15 -15.22 -0.09
N GLY A 133 -10.25 -14.83 0.55
CA GLY A 133 -11.48 -15.62 0.63
C GLY A 133 -12.36 -15.51 -0.61
N PHE A 134 -12.32 -14.38 -1.32
CA PHE A 134 -13.17 -14.10 -2.47
C PHE A 134 -12.93 -15.07 -3.63
N ALA A 135 -11.68 -15.41 -3.92
CA ALA A 135 -11.35 -16.39 -4.96
C ALA A 135 -12.01 -17.76 -4.67
N LEU A 136 -11.90 -18.23 -3.42
CA LEU A 136 -12.45 -19.51 -2.99
C LEU A 136 -13.99 -19.50 -2.94
N PHE A 137 -14.57 -18.38 -2.48
CA PHE A 137 -16.02 -18.18 -2.46
C PHE A 137 -16.60 -18.15 -3.88
N SER A 138 -15.95 -17.43 -4.80
CA SER A 138 -16.36 -17.33 -6.20
C SER A 138 -16.38 -18.70 -6.89
N MET A 139 -15.35 -19.52 -6.66
CA MET A 139 -15.30 -20.88 -7.22
C MET A 139 -16.34 -21.83 -6.61
N ARG A 140 -16.61 -21.76 -5.31
CA ARG A 140 -17.49 -22.73 -4.62
C ARG A 140 -18.97 -22.36 -4.57
N LYS A 141 -19.29 -21.07 -4.64
CA LYS A 141 -20.64 -20.54 -4.37
C LYS A 141 -21.27 -19.89 -5.59
N LEU A 142 -20.47 -19.43 -6.56
CA LEU A 142 -20.93 -18.80 -7.79
C LEU A 142 -20.70 -19.68 -9.04
N ASP A 143 -20.16 -20.90 -8.88
CA ASP A 143 -19.75 -21.81 -9.97
C ASP A 143 -18.92 -21.11 -11.06
N LEU A 144 -18.18 -20.07 -10.67
CA LEU A 144 -17.35 -19.31 -11.59
C LEU A 144 -16.07 -20.08 -11.87
N ASP A 145 -15.76 -20.23 -13.16
CA ASP A 145 -14.50 -20.80 -13.61
C ASP A 145 -13.30 -19.95 -13.11
N VAL A 146 -12.15 -20.61 -12.91
CA VAL A 146 -10.89 -19.99 -12.46
C VAL A 146 -10.56 -18.76 -13.30
N THR A 147 -10.81 -18.82 -14.60
CA THR A 147 -10.57 -17.74 -15.55
C THR A 147 -11.42 -16.50 -15.23
N SER A 148 -12.72 -16.71 -14.99
CA SER A 148 -13.68 -15.63 -14.70
C SER A 148 -13.41 -15.00 -13.33
N THR A 149 -13.12 -15.80 -12.30
CA THR A 149 -12.73 -15.30 -10.97
C THR A 149 -11.43 -14.49 -11.03
N SER A 150 -10.45 -14.96 -11.79
CA SER A 150 -9.17 -14.25 -11.98
C SER A 150 -9.36 -12.93 -12.72
N LEU A 151 -10.25 -12.88 -13.71
CA LEU A 151 -10.59 -11.64 -14.43
C LEU A 151 -11.29 -10.61 -13.53
N ILE A 152 -12.21 -11.05 -12.66
CA ILE A 152 -12.87 -10.16 -11.69
C ILE A 152 -11.85 -9.59 -10.71
N LEU A 153 -10.98 -10.43 -10.15
CA LEU A 153 -9.92 -9.96 -9.24
C LEU A 153 -8.94 -9.03 -9.94
N ALA A 154 -8.58 -9.29 -11.20
CA ALA A 154 -7.75 -8.39 -12.00
C ALA A 154 -8.43 -7.04 -12.22
N TYR A 155 -9.73 -7.03 -12.52
CA TYR A 155 -10.51 -5.80 -12.68
C TYR A 155 -10.58 -4.99 -11.37
N VAL A 156 -10.87 -5.65 -10.24
CA VAL A 156 -10.85 -5.03 -8.91
C VAL A 156 -9.45 -4.47 -8.62
N GLY A 157 -8.39 -5.20 -8.92
CA GLY A 157 -7.00 -4.75 -8.75
C GLY A 157 -6.69 -3.49 -9.56
N ILE A 158 -7.10 -3.43 -10.83
CA ILE A 158 -6.96 -2.23 -11.67
C ILE A 158 -7.73 -1.05 -11.08
N PHE A 159 -8.95 -1.30 -10.60
CA PHE A 159 -9.77 -0.26 -9.98
C PHE A 159 -9.17 0.25 -8.66
N VAL A 160 -8.63 -0.64 -7.83
CA VAL A 160 -7.89 -0.28 -6.62
C VAL A 160 -6.64 0.53 -6.96
N ALA A 161 -5.87 0.13 -7.97
CA ALA A 161 -4.70 0.88 -8.41
C ALA A 161 -5.07 2.28 -8.95
N PHE A 162 -6.17 2.38 -9.69
CA PHE A 162 -6.68 3.64 -10.19
C PHE A 162 -7.16 4.56 -9.04
N THR A 163 -7.89 4.02 -8.08
CA THR A 163 -8.38 4.79 -6.92
C THR A 163 -7.23 5.23 -6.01
N GLN A 164 -6.24 4.37 -5.76
CA GLN A 164 -5.06 4.70 -4.97
C GLN A 164 -4.12 5.69 -5.68
N GLY A 165 -3.91 5.53 -6.99
CA GLY A 165 -2.99 6.38 -7.75
C GLY A 165 -3.58 7.73 -8.15
N SER A 166 -4.83 7.75 -8.59
CA SER A 166 -5.46 8.94 -9.19
C SER A 166 -6.45 9.60 -8.25
N LEU A 167 -7.41 8.83 -7.71
CA LEU A 167 -8.54 9.40 -6.97
C LEU A 167 -8.10 9.97 -5.62
N ILE A 168 -7.30 9.23 -4.86
CA ILE A 168 -6.72 9.71 -3.59
C ILE A 168 -5.88 10.97 -3.82
N CYS A 169 -5.06 11.02 -4.86
CA CYS A 169 -4.27 12.22 -5.19
C CYS A 169 -5.15 13.45 -5.52
N ILE A 170 -6.30 13.26 -6.19
CA ILE A 170 -7.23 14.35 -6.52
C ILE A 170 -7.97 14.82 -5.27
N VAL A 171 -8.46 13.87 -4.46
CA VAL A 171 -9.29 14.18 -3.30
C VAL A 171 -8.47 14.80 -2.18
N SER A 172 -7.25 14.31 -1.92
CA SER A 172 -6.32 14.90 -0.94
C SER A 172 -5.82 16.30 -1.31
N LYS A 173 -6.04 16.77 -2.55
CA LYS A 173 -5.79 18.17 -2.95
C LYS A 173 -6.96 19.10 -2.68
N ARG A 174 -8.17 18.56 -2.53
CA ARG A 174 -9.41 19.35 -2.34
C ARG A 174 -9.93 19.34 -0.90
N PHE A 175 -9.55 18.35 -0.10
CA PHE A 175 -10.04 18.17 1.25
C PHE A 175 -8.89 17.92 2.23
N ASP A 176 -8.96 18.55 3.39
CA ASP A 176 -8.05 18.27 4.50
C ASP A 176 -8.26 16.84 5.01
N GLU A 177 -7.21 16.21 5.54
CA GLU A 177 -7.25 14.81 6.03
C GLU A 177 -8.39 14.58 7.04
N THR A 178 -8.69 15.58 7.86
CA THR A 178 -9.77 15.55 8.86
C THR A 178 -11.15 15.53 8.22
N ASP A 179 -11.34 16.25 7.12
CA ASP A 179 -12.62 16.31 6.40
C ASP A 179 -12.82 15.08 5.53
N LEU A 180 -11.73 14.52 5.00
CA LEU A 180 -11.71 13.22 4.33
C LEU A 180 -12.12 12.08 5.26
N LEU A 181 -11.56 12.05 6.48
CA LEU A 181 -11.94 11.07 7.48
C LEU A 181 -13.42 11.19 7.84
N LYS A 182 -13.92 12.41 8.05
CA LYS A 182 -15.34 12.65 8.34
C LYS A 182 -16.27 12.29 7.17
N LEU A 183 -15.85 12.47 5.92
CA LEU A 183 -16.64 12.13 4.73
C LEU A 183 -16.63 10.62 4.43
N SER A 184 -15.52 9.94 4.71
CA SER A 184 -15.36 8.50 4.44
C SER A 184 -16.22 7.60 5.34
N LEU A 185 -16.46 8.01 6.59
CA LEU A 185 -17.29 7.30 7.56
C LEU A 185 -18.75 7.12 7.10
N PRO A 186 -19.52 8.19 6.77
CA PRO A 186 -20.90 8.05 6.31
C PRO A 186 -20.99 7.33 4.96
N LEU A 187 -20.01 7.52 4.07
CA LEU A 187 -19.98 6.83 2.78
C LEU A 187 -19.89 5.31 2.95
N ASN A 188 -19.05 4.84 3.89
CA ASN A 188 -18.93 3.41 4.22
C ASN A 188 -20.22 2.84 4.82
N VAL A 189 -20.87 3.59 5.72
CA VAL A 189 -22.14 3.17 6.34
C VAL A 189 -23.23 3.02 5.29
N VAL A 190 -23.34 3.96 4.34
CA VAL A 190 -24.30 3.88 3.23
C VAL A 190 -24.02 2.65 2.36
N PHE A 191 -22.75 2.40 2.02
CA PHE A 191 -22.39 1.26 1.17
C PHE A 191 -22.71 -0.10 1.84
N LEU A 192 -22.41 -0.23 3.13
CA LEU A 192 -22.76 -1.43 3.91
C LEU A 192 -24.28 -1.61 4.06
N SER A 193 -25.02 -0.51 4.18
CA SER A 193 -26.49 -0.56 4.27
C SER A 193 -27.11 -1.05 2.97
N PHE A 194 -26.59 -0.62 1.81
CA PHE A 194 -27.02 -1.12 0.51
C PHE A 194 -26.68 -2.61 0.30
N TYR A 195 -25.50 -3.05 0.74
CA TYR A 195 -25.11 -4.46 0.65
C TYR A 195 -25.95 -5.36 1.57
N SER A 196 -26.39 -4.86 2.72
CA SER A 196 -27.27 -5.60 3.64
C SER A 196 -28.72 -5.72 3.13
N LEU A 197 -29.12 -4.91 2.15
CA LEU A 197 -30.48 -4.88 1.59
C LEU A 197 -30.61 -5.67 0.27
N SER A 198 -29.50 -6.19 -0.28
CA SER A 198 -29.44 -6.97 -1.54
C SER A 198 -29.11 -8.43 -1.28
#